data_AF-A0A531KAN0-F1
#
_entry.id   AF-A0A531KAN0-F1
#
_cell.length_a   1.000
_cell.length_b   1.000
_cell.length_c   1.000
_cell.angle_alpha   90.00
_cell.angle_beta   90.00
_cell.angle_gamma   90.00
#
_symmetry.space_group_name_H-M   'P 1'
#
loop_
_entity.id
_entity.type
_entity.pdbx_description
1 polymer ?
#
loop_
_entity_poly.entity_id
_entity_poly.type
_entity_poly.pdbx_seq_one_letter_code
_entity_poly.pdbx_strand_id
1 'polypeptide(L)'
;TQTAAGYDHGSGWSQLADQEGFALLFPEQQRANNPNLCFNWFVPGDTKRNGGEALSIRHMIEAVVVEYGLDRKRIFIIGLSAGGAMTSVMLACYPEVFAGGAIIAGLPYGSAKTIPEAFDRMRGHGMPSERQLQKALRNA
;
A
#
# COMPACT_ATOMS: atom_id res chain seq x y z
N THR A 1 13.65 -8.96 3.06
CA THR A 1 12.18 -9.09 3.05
C THR A 1 11.64 -8.43 4.30
N GLN A 2 10.50 -7.73 4.24
CA GLN A 2 9.95 -6.99 5.38
C GLN A 2 8.76 -7.77 5.97
N THR A 3 8.71 -7.92 7.29
CA THR A 3 7.54 -8.43 8.05
C THR A 3 6.86 -7.27 8.76
N ALA A 4 5.61 -7.43 9.19
CA ALA A 4 4.90 -6.44 10.00
C ALA A 4 5.68 -6.13 11.28
N ALA A 5 6.07 -7.16 12.03
CA ALA A 5 6.86 -7.01 13.25
C ALA A 5 8.21 -6.32 13.00
N GLY A 6 8.89 -6.66 11.90
CA GLY A 6 10.16 -6.04 11.53
C GLY A 6 10.02 -4.57 11.11
N TYR A 7 8.92 -4.23 10.43
CA TYR A 7 8.65 -2.84 10.05
C TYR A 7 8.33 -1.99 11.28
N ASP A 8 7.46 -2.49 12.15
CA ASP A 8 7.08 -1.79 13.39
C ASP A 8 8.29 -1.48 14.28
N HIS A 9 9.13 -2.50 14.52
CA HIS A 9 10.35 -2.32 15.30
C HIS A 9 11.30 -1.28 14.71
N GLY A 10 11.39 -1.22 13.37
CA GLY A 10 12.26 -0.27 12.67
C GLY A 10 11.69 1.14 12.51
N SER A 11 10.36 1.31 12.59
CA SER A 11 9.70 2.60 12.39
C SER A 11 9.35 3.32 13.69
N GLY A 12 9.21 2.59 14.80
CA GLY A 12 8.77 3.16 16.08
C GLY A 12 7.28 3.51 16.12
N TRP A 13 6.48 2.92 15.23
CA TRP A 13 5.05 3.26 15.11
C TRP A 13 4.30 2.86 16.37
N SER A 14 4.50 1.65 16.89
CA SER A 14 3.83 1.21 18.14
C SER A 14 4.11 2.13 19.31
N GLN A 15 5.37 2.59 19.48
CA GLN A 15 5.71 3.54 20.54
C GLN A 15 4.93 4.86 20.40
N LEU A 16 4.84 5.39 19.18
CA LEU A 16 4.10 6.62 18.92
C LEU A 16 2.58 6.43 19.10
N ALA A 17 2.06 5.26 18.72
CA ALA A 17 0.65 4.90 18.90
C ALA A 17 0.27 4.83 20.39
N ASP A 18 1.13 4.24 21.23
CA ASP A 18 0.94 4.18 22.67
C ASP A 18 0.96 5.59 23.31
N GLN A 19 1.81 6.48 22.80
CA GLN A 19 1.96 7.85 23.31
C GLN A 19 0.80 8.77 22.90
N GLU A 20 0.38 8.69 21.64
CA GLU A 20 -0.58 9.63 21.03
C GLU A 20 -2.00 9.07 20.91
N GLY A 21 -2.20 7.78 21.22
CA GLY A 21 -3.51 7.16 21.31
C GLY A 21 -4.20 6.92 19.97
N PHE A 22 -3.51 6.26 19.02
CA PHE A 22 -4.12 5.82 17.76
C PHE A 22 -3.91 4.33 17.50
N ALA A 23 -4.82 3.72 16.73
CA ALA A 23 -4.72 2.32 16.36
C ALA A 23 -3.74 2.11 15.20
N LEU A 24 -3.03 0.99 15.23
CA LEU A 24 -2.16 0.55 14.14
C LEU A 24 -2.68 -0.75 13.51
N LEU A 25 -2.66 -0.78 12.19
CA LEU A 25 -2.87 -1.98 11.39
C LEU A 25 -1.63 -2.17 10.51
N PHE A 26 -1.00 -3.34 10.62
CA PHE A 26 0.13 -3.74 9.78
C PHE A 26 -0.29 -4.90 8.87
N PRO A 27 -0.78 -4.64 7.65
CA PRO A 27 -1.01 -5.71 6.69
C PRO A 27 0.31 -6.40 6.37
N GLU A 28 0.34 -7.73 6.49
CA GLU A 28 1.53 -8.54 6.21
C GLU A 28 1.30 -9.42 4.98
N GLN A 29 2.30 -9.47 4.11
CA GLN A 29 2.30 -10.36 2.96
C GLN A 29 2.53 -11.82 3.37
N GLN A 30 1.98 -12.76 2.60
CA GLN A 30 2.27 -14.18 2.76
C GLN A 30 3.27 -14.68 1.72
N ARG A 31 4.18 -15.59 2.11
CA ARG A 31 5.17 -16.18 1.20
C ARG A 31 4.55 -16.93 0.03
N ALA A 32 3.33 -17.45 0.21
CA ALA A 32 2.56 -18.11 -0.84
C ALA A 32 2.19 -17.16 -1.98
N ASN A 33 1.98 -15.87 -1.69
CA ASN A 33 1.69 -14.85 -2.68
C ASN A 33 2.98 -14.28 -3.27
N ASN A 34 3.96 -13.99 -2.41
CA ASN A 34 5.26 -13.49 -2.83
C ASN A 34 6.38 -14.01 -1.91
N PRO A 35 7.35 -14.79 -2.42
CA PRO A 35 8.41 -15.37 -1.58
C PRO A 35 9.31 -14.32 -0.91
N ASN A 36 9.34 -13.09 -1.44
CA ASN A 36 10.09 -11.97 -0.88
C ASN A 36 9.29 -11.15 0.15
N LEU A 37 8.05 -11.54 0.46
CA LEU A 37 7.13 -10.80 1.34
C LEU A 37 6.87 -9.35 0.88
N CYS A 38 7.10 -9.06 -0.41
CA CYS A 38 6.74 -7.78 -0.98
C CYS A 38 5.27 -7.80 -1.41
N PHE A 39 4.59 -6.68 -1.26
CA PHE A 39 3.30 -6.46 -1.93
C PHE A 39 3.48 -6.50 -3.46
N ASN A 40 2.54 -7.11 -4.16
CA ASN A 40 2.53 -7.29 -5.61
C ASN A 40 1.97 -6.07 -6.34
N TRP A 41 2.54 -4.90 -6.07
CA TRP A 41 2.13 -3.60 -6.65
C TRP A 41 2.22 -3.52 -8.18
N PHE A 42 2.82 -4.53 -8.82
CA PHE A 42 2.97 -4.67 -10.27
C PHE A 42 2.05 -5.74 -10.88
N VAL A 43 1.25 -6.45 -10.07
CA VAL A 43 0.29 -7.45 -10.56
C VAL A 43 -1.08 -6.78 -10.73
N PRO A 44 -1.64 -6.70 -11.96
CA PRO A 44 -2.91 -6.00 -12.18
C PRO A 44 -4.12 -6.62 -11.45
N GLY A 45 -4.05 -7.89 -11.04
CA GLY A 45 -5.09 -8.52 -10.22
C GLY A 45 -5.06 -8.07 -8.76
N ASP A 46 -3.89 -7.65 -8.27
CA ASP A 46 -3.65 -7.27 -6.87
C ASP A 46 -3.80 -5.77 -6.61
N THR A 47 -3.87 -4.97 -7.67
CA THR A 47 -3.82 -3.51 -7.60
C THR A 47 -5.05 -2.82 -8.15
N LYS A 48 -6.17 -3.53 -8.28
CA LYS A 48 -7.45 -2.94 -8.73
C LYS A 48 -8.40 -2.73 -7.56
N ARG A 49 -9.25 -1.70 -7.66
CA ARG A 49 -10.42 -1.59 -6.79
C ARG A 49 -11.23 -2.89 -6.87
N ASN A 50 -11.61 -3.39 -5.70
CA ASN A 50 -12.41 -4.60 -5.49
C ASN A 50 -11.72 -5.89 -5.94
N GLY A 51 -10.37 -5.94 -5.95
CA GLY A 51 -9.61 -7.16 -6.24
C GLY A 51 -8.30 -7.29 -5.45
N GLY A 52 -7.87 -8.53 -5.28
CA GLY A 52 -6.56 -8.96 -4.78
C GLY A 52 -6.08 -8.29 -3.50
N GLU A 53 -4.78 -7.96 -3.45
CA GLU A 53 -4.14 -7.39 -2.26
C GLU A 53 -4.77 -6.06 -1.82
N ALA A 54 -5.12 -5.17 -2.76
CA ALA A 54 -5.78 -3.91 -2.45
C ALA A 54 -7.12 -4.10 -1.73
N LEU A 55 -7.96 -5.03 -2.19
CA LEU A 55 -9.22 -5.36 -1.51
C LEU A 55 -8.96 -6.00 -0.14
N SER A 56 -7.94 -6.84 -0.02
CA SER A 56 -7.58 -7.49 1.25
C SER A 56 -7.22 -6.45 2.31
N ILE A 57 -6.39 -5.45 1.96
CA ILE A 57 -6.04 -4.34 2.84
C ILE A 57 -7.29 -3.51 3.19
N ARG A 58 -8.16 -3.22 2.21
CA ARG A 58 -9.42 -2.51 2.45
C ARG A 58 -10.32 -3.23 3.47
N HIS A 59 -10.42 -4.57 3.38
CA HIS A 59 -11.18 -5.37 4.33
C HIS A 59 -10.54 -5.41 5.72
N MET A 60 -9.21 -5.51 5.81
CA MET A 60 -8.50 -5.41 7.11
C MET A 60 -8.77 -4.06 7.78
N ILE A 61 -8.74 -2.96 7.02
CA ILE A 61 -9.08 -1.62 7.54
C ILE A 61 -10.52 -1.62 8.06
N GLU A 62 -11.50 -2.12 7.28
CA GLU A 62 -12.90 -2.15 7.73
C GLU A 62 -13.07 -2.97 9.01
N ALA A 63 -12.44 -4.14 9.08
CA ALA A 63 -12.54 -5.03 10.22
C ALA A 63 -12.06 -4.34 11.50
N VAL A 64 -10.89 -3.70 11.46
CA VAL A 64 -10.34 -2.95 12.61
C VAL A 64 -11.21 -1.73 12.96
N VAL A 65 -11.70 -1.01 11.96
CA VAL A 65 -12.59 0.14 12.18
C VAL A 65 -13.89 -0.27 12.89
N VAL A 66 -14.51 -1.37 12.45
CA VAL A 66 -15.76 -1.87 13.04
C VAL A 66 -15.51 -2.42 14.45
N GLU A 67 -14.48 -3.26 14.61
CA GLU A 67 -14.17 -3.92 15.89
C GLU A 67 -13.89 -2.92 17.00
N TYR A 68 -13.11 -1.86 16.70
CA TYR A 68 -12.66 -0.89 17.70
C TYR A 68 -13.42 0.45 17.65
N GLY A 69 -14.48 0.56 16.83
CA GLY A 69 -15.29 1.78 16.73
C GLY A 69 -14.50 3.02 16.28
N LEU A 70 -13.54 2.85 15.36
CA LEU A 70 -12.63 3.93 14.95
C LEU A 70 -13.32 4.95 14.03
N ASP A 71 -12.83 6.20 14.09
CA ASP A 71 -13.31 7.29 13.25
C ASP A 71 -12.88 7.11 11.79
N ARG A 72 -13.85 6.80 10.92
CA ARG A 72 -13.64 6.63 9.47
C ARG A 72 -13.06 7.86 8.77
N LYS A 73 -13.16 9.06 9.37
CA LYS A 73 -12.59 10.29 8.82
C LYS A 73 -11.13 10.50 9.20
N ARG A 74 -10.53 9.62 10.03
CA ARG A 74 -9.15 9.73 10.52
C ARG A 74 -8.34 8.46 10.25
N ILE A 75 -8.49 7.92 9.04
CA ILE A 75 -7.68 6.79 8.57
C ILE A 75 -6.56 7.35 7.69
N PHE A 76 -5.32 6.95 8.00
CA PHE A 76 -4.13 7.35 7.25
C PHE A 76 -3.39 6.10 6.77
N ILE A 77 -2.64 6.22 5.69
CA ILE A 77 -1.83 5.12 5.16
C ILE A 77 -0.40 5.56 4.87
N ILE A 78 0.56 4.77 5.33
CA ILE A 78 1.98 4.97 5.04
C ILE A 78 2.61 3.64 4.64
N GLY A 79 3.60 3.69 3.74
CA GLY A 79 4.38 2.50 3.41
C GLY A 79 5.77 2.84 2.88
N LEU A 80 6.69 1.87 3.04
CA LEU A 80 8.07 1.94 2.58
C LEU A 80 8.31 0.96 1.43
N SER A 81 9.05 1.37 0.39
CA SER A 81 9.48 0.49 -0.72
C SER A 81 8.29 -0.17 -1.42
N ALA A 82 8.21 -1.50 -1.48
CA ALA A 82 7.04 -2.22 -2.00
C ALA A 82 5.73 -1.86 -1.25
N GLY A 83 5.81 -1.61 0.05
CA GLY A 83 4.70 -1.07 0.83
C GLY A 83 4.35 0.36 0.43
N GLY A 84 5.34 1.20 0.08
CA GLY A 84 5.11 2.55 -0.44
C GLY A 84 4.43 2.53 -1.82
N ALA A 85 4.81 1.60 -2.68
CA ALA A 85 4.11 1.35 -3.94
C ALA A 85 2.67 0.84 -3.70
N MET A 86 2.44 -0.03 -2.72
CA MET A 86 1.08 -0.44 -2.34
C MET A 86 0.28 0.70 -1.69
N THR A 87 0.91 1.62 -0.97
CA THR A 87 0.26 2.86 -0.51
C THR A 87 -0.24 3.71 -1.68
N SER A 88 0.54 3.81 -2.76
CA SER A 88 0.09 4.54 -3.96
C SER A 88 -1.10 3.85 -4.65
N VAL A 89 -1.13 2.51 -4.65
CA VAL A 89 -2.28 1.71 -5.10
C VAL A 89 -3.52 2.01 -4.24
N MET A 90 -3.40 1.97 -2.92
CA MET A 90 -4.53 2.20 -2.02
C MET A 90 -5.09 3.62 -2.13
N LEU A 91 -4.23 4.64 -2.25
CA LEU A 91 -4.65 6.02 -2.46
C LEU A 91 -5.32 6.24 -3.83
N ALA A 92 -4.95 5.46 -4.84
CA ALA A 92 -5.58 5.52 -6.16
C ALA A 92 -6.93 4.78 -6.19
N CYS A 93 -6.96 3.55 -5.66
CA CYS A 93 -8.12 2.67 -5.75
C CYS A 93 -9.16 2.88 -4.66
N TYR A 94 -8.81 3.47 -3.52
CA TYR A 94 -9.73 3.73 -2.39
C TYR A 94 -9.51 5.11 -1.76
N PRO A 95 -9.46 6.21 -2.55
CA PRO A 95 -9.18 7.55 -2.04
C PRO A 95 -10.15 8.00 -0.96
N GLU A 96 -11.40 7.55 -1.02
CA GLU A 96 -12.46 7.88 -0.05
C GLU A 96 -12.22 7.33 1.36
N VAL A 97 -11.30 6.38 1.52
CA VAL A 97 -10.98 5.76 2.81
C VAL A 97 -10.00 6.61 3.62
N PHE A 98 -9.13 7.36 2.96
CA PHE A 98 -7.95 7.95 3.61
C PHE A 98 -8.07 9.47 3.73
N ALA A 99 -7.85 9.99 4.94
CA ALA A 99 -7.67 11.42 5.20
C ALA A 99 -6.32 11.95 4.70
N GLY A 100 -5.35 11.05 4.52
CA GLY A 100 -4.04 11.36 3.95
C GLY A 100 -3.16 10.12 3.86
N GLY A 101 -2.02 10.23 3.19
CA GLY A 101 -1.05 9.16 3.16
C GLY A 101 0.35 9.59 2.74
N ALA A 102 1.33 8.74 3.02
CA ALA A 102 2.73 8.98 2.76
C ALA A 102 3.38 7.79 2.02
N ILE A 103 3.99 8.08 0.87
CA ILE A 103 4.67 7.10 0.02
C ILE A 103 6.18 7.28 0.23
N ILE A 104 6.83 6.34 0.91
CA ILE A 104 8.26 6.41 1.20
C ILE A 104 9.00 5.42 0.29
N ALA A 105 9.93 5.92 -0.53
CA ALA A 105 10.71 5.12 -1.49
C ALA A 105 9.85 4.17 -2.36
N GLY A 106 8.60 4.57 -2.65
CA GLY A 106 7.65 3.81 -3.44
C GLY A 106 7.64 4.21 -4.92
N LEU A 107 6.73 3.59 -5.67
CA LEU A 107 6.53 3.86 -7.10
C LEU A 107 5.10 4.32 -7.38
N PRO A 108 4.86 5.15 -8.41
CA PRO A 108 3.52 5.58 -8.80
C PRO A 108 2.57 4.41 -9.11
N TYR A 109 1.28 4.61 -8.83
CA TYR A 109 0.25 3.65 -9.23
C TYR A 109 0.26 3.41 -10.75
N GLY A 110 0.19 2.16 -11.18
CA GLY A 110 0.18 1.78 -12.59
C GLY A 110 1.54 1.92 -13.31
N SER A 111 2.64 2.11 -12.58
CA SER A 111 4.01 2.19 -13.14
C SER A 111 4.46 0.94 -13.90
N ALA A 112 3.98 -0.22 -13.45
CA ALA A 112 4.34 -1.54 -13.92
C ALA A 112 3.12 -2.47 -13.86
N LYS A 113 3.07 -3.44 -14.76
CA LYS A 113 2.02 -4.47 -14.87
C LYS A 113 2.59 -5.88 -15.00
N THR A 114 3.91 -5.99 -14.97
CA THR A 114 4.66 -7.24 -15.13
C THR A 114 5.91 -7.21 -14.27
N ILE A 115 6.49 -8.39 -14.01
CA ILE A 115 7.74 -8.52 -13.25
C ILE A 115 8.92 -7.79 -13.93
N PRO A 116 9.16 -7.92 -15.26
CA PRO A 116 10.25 -7.19 -15.91
C PRO A 116 10.10 -5.67 -15.79
N GLU A 117 8.90 -5.15 -16.03
CA GLU A 117 8.63 -3.72 -15.85
C GLU A 117 8.92 -3.30 -14.41
N ALA A 118 8.48 -4.09 -13.41
CA ALA A 118 8.70 -3.77 -12.00
C ALA A 118 10.18 -3.57 -11.68
N PHE A 119 11.04 -4.48 -12.13
CA PHE A 119 12.49 -4.35 -11.95
C PHE A 119 13.07 -3.13 -12.66
N ASP A 120 12.61 -2.82 -13.88
CA ASP A 120 13.05 -1.63 -14.60
C ASP A 120 12.64 -0.34 -13.86
N ARG A 121 11.40 -0.27 -13.35
CA ARG A 121 10.93 0.90 -12.59
C ARG A 121 11.71 1.09 -11.29
N MET A 122 12.02 0.00 -10.59
CA MET A 122 12.86 0.06 -9.39
C MET A 122 14.27 0.59 -9.67
N ARG A 123 14.78 0.44 -10.90
CA ARG A 123 16.06 1.02 -11.34
C ARG A 123 15.93 2.45 -11.87
N GLY A 124 14.72 3.03 -11.88
CA GLY A 124 14.44 4.33 -12.48
C GLY A 124 14.33 4.30 -14.01
N HIS A 125 14.24 3.11 -14.62
CA HIS A 125 14.19 2.96 -16.06
C HIS A 125 12.76 2.79 -16.58
N GLY A 126 12.54 3.26 -17.81
CA GLY A 126 11.32 2.99 -18.58
C GLY A 126 10.04 3.63 -18.06
N MET A 127 10.07 4.46 -17.01
CA MET A 127 8.91 5.06 -16.36
C MET A 127 7.83 5.53 -17.36
N PRO A 128 6.54 5.22 -17.13
CA PRO A 128 5.49 5.68 -18.04
C PRO A 128 5.47 7.20 -18.06
N SER A 129 5.08 7.78 -19.19
CA SER A 129 4.85 9.21 -19.30
C SER A 129 3.81 9.68 -18.28
N GLU A 130 3.89 10.94 -17.89
CA GLU A 130 2.90 11.56 -17.00
C GLU A 130 1.46 11.33 -17.50
N ARG A 131 1.23 11.47 -18.81
CA ARG A 131 -0.08 11.22 -19.43
C ARG A 131 -0.57 9.78 -19.22
N GLN A 132 0.32 8.79 -19.27
CA GLN A 132 -0.02 7.40 -19.01
C GLN A 132 -0.35 7.18 -17.52
N LEU A 133 0.42 7.76 -16.61
CA LEU A 133 0.17 7.68 -15.16
C LEU A 133 -1.16 8.36 -14.78
N GLN A 134 -1.43 9.56 -15.29
CA GLN A 134 -2.71 10.23 -15.08
C GLN A 134 -3.89 9.43 -15.66
N LYS A 135 -3.71 8.77 -16.81
CA LYS A 135 -4.74 7.88 -17.37
C LYS A 135 -4.97 6.66 -16.47
N ALA A 136 -3.91 6.09 -15.88
CA ALA A 136 -4.04 4.99 -14.93
C ALA A 136 -4.81 5.43 -13.68
N LEU A 137 -4.47 6.58 -13.10
CA LEU A 137 -5.16 7.15 -11.94
C LEU A 137 -6.65 7.41 -12.19
N ARG A 138 -7.01 7.95 -13.36
CA ARG A 138 -8.42 8.18 -13.73
C ARG A 138 -9.23 6.89 -13.88
N ASN A 139 -8.57 5.75 -14.08
CA ASN A 139 -9.18 4.45 -14.29
C ASN A 139 -9.05 3.53 -13.05
N ALA A 140 -8.60 4.06 -11.91
CA ALA A 140 -8.30 3.30 -10.70
C ALA A 140 -9.56 2.80 -9.97
#